data_AF-V6HAS9-F1
#
_entry.id   AF-V6HAS9-F1
#
_cell.length_a   1.000
_cell.length_b   1.000
_cell.length_c   1.000
_cell.angle_alpha   90.00
_cell.angle_beta   90.00
_cell.angle_gamma   90.00
#
_symmetry.space_group_name_H-M   'P 1'
#
loop_
_entity.id
_entity.type
_entity.pdbx_description
1 polymer ?
#
loop_
_entity_poly.entity_id
_entity_poly.type
_entity_poly.pdbx_seq_one_letter_code
_entity_poly.pdbx_strand_id
1 'polypeptide(L)'
;MEGITSSFRYPHFLIGRQPSFPMPPPATIYGLVASTLGYFPNPDTFSFAYMFRCLGEATDDLEKIWFLTPITSTKGEMKNYNVEATSNVLSREILVQPRLTLYLLSDDIEKFRSAFWEPKYVPVLGRSQDLISIRKVEEVVLERGDKGRIEPGLLPGSLRDRIHFGPTLKMPKFIDPNRRTSVSWETYVALDRPVQISGNLNVSSKTSNTFIDSGGDKKTEQPRLLFFHRFSTISE
;
A
#
# COMPACT_ATOMS: atom_id res chain seq x y z
N MET A 1 6.54 7.20 7.72
CA MET A 1 7.48 6.11 7.37
C MET A 1 8.22 6.49 6.11
N GLU A 2 9.48 6.06 5.97
CA GLU A 2 10.35 6.43 4.83
C GLU A 2 11.25 5.28 4.43
N GLY A 3 11.48 5.08 3.14
CA GLY A 3 12.35 4.03 2.59
C GLY A 3 13.27 4.56 1.49
N ILE A 4 14.11 3.68 0.93
CA ILE A 4 14.97 4.01 -0.22
C ILE A 4 14.28 3.65 -1.54
N THR A 5 13.65 2.48 -1.59
CA THR A 5 12.89 1.99 -2.74
C THR A 5 11.56 1.40 -2.29
N SER A 6 10.58 1.37 -3.17
CA SER A 6 9.38 0.54 -3.06
C SER A 6 8.92 0.10 -4.43
N SER A 7 8.41 -1.13 -4.55
CA SER A 7 7.75 -1.61 -5.76
C SER A 7 6.44 -2.33 -5.44
N PHE A 8 5.35 -1.90 -6.07
CA PHE A 8 4.01 -2.43 -5.89
C PHE A 8 3.60 -3.18 -7.14
N ARG A 9 3.86 -4.49 -7.19
CA ARG A 9 3.71 -5.26 -8.42
C ARG A 9 2.36 -5.04 -9.11
N TYR A 10 2.41 -4.58 -10.35
CA TYR A 10 1.25 -4.51 -11.23
C TYR A 10 1.04 -5.88 -11.91
N PRO A 11 -0.02 -6.63 -11.57
CA PRO A 11 -0.08 -8.07 -11.86
C PRO A 11 -0.50 -8.41 -13.30
N HIS A 12 -0.89 -7.43 -14.11
CA HIS A 12 -1.36 -7.67 -15.49
C HIS A 12 -0.23 -7.87 -16.51
N PHE A 13 1.03 -7.61 -16.14
CA PHE A 13 2.20 -7.91 -16.96
C PHE A 13 2.98 -9.08 -16.37
N LEU A 14 2.97 -10.21 -17.09
CA LEU A 14 3.61 -11.45 -16.66
C LEU A 14 5.00 -11.67 -17.28
N ILE A 15 5.28 -11.02 -18.42
CA ILE A 15 6.50 -11.20 -19.22
C ILE A 15 7.10 -9.83 -19.54
N GLY A 16 8.43 -9.74 -19.51
CA GLY A 16 9.17 -8.52 -19.83
C GLY A 16 9.28 -7.58 -18.63
N ARG A 17 9.13 -6.27 -18.89
CA ARG A 17 9.17 -5.22 -17.86
C ARG A 17 8.01 -5.41 -16.88
N GLN A 18 8.30 -5.37 -15.58
CA GLN A 18 7.33 -5.53 -14.51
C GLN A 18 7.01 -4.15 -13.91
N PRO A 19 5.90 -3.51 -14.30
CA PRO A 19 5.55 -2.19 -13.79
C PRO A 19 5.09 -2.25 -12.34
N SER A 20 5.13 -1.09 -11.69
CA SER A 20 4.65 -0.88 -10.33
C SER A 20 3.37 -0.06 -10.38
N PHE A 21 2.48 -0.25 -9.41
CA PHE A 21 1.50 0.79 -9.11
C PHE A 21 2.24 2.06 -8.65
N PRO A 22 1.69 3.26 -8.91
CA PRO A 22 2.32 4.51 -8.48
C PRO A 22 2.24 4.75 -6.96
N MET A 23 1.49 3.92 -6.23
CA MET A 23 1.32 3.98 -4.78
C MET A 23 0.87 2.62 -4.23
N PRO A 24 0.99 2.38 -2.90
CA PRO A 24 0.71 1.08 -2.32
C PRO A 24 -0.76 0.69 -2.47
N PRO A 25 -1.10 -0.49 -3.02
CA PRO A 25 -2.47 -0.96 -2.98
C PRO A 25 -2.89 -1.25 -1.53
N PRO A 26 -4.19 -1.20 -1.21
CA PRO A 26 -4.70 -1.52 0.13
C PRO A 26 -4.18 -2.86 0.68
N ALA A 27 -4.08 -3.91 -0.14
CA ALA A 27 -3.52 -5.19 0.29
C ALA A 27 -2.07 -5.08 0.81
N THR A 28 -1.26 -4.16 0.26
CA THR A 28 0.10 -3.87 0.76
C THR A 28 0.04 -3.21 2.12
N ILE A 29 -0.91 -2.29 2.36
CA ILE A 29 -1.11 -1.67 3.68
C ILE A 29 -1.52 -2.72 4.71
N TYR A 30 -2.43 -3.62 4.36
CA TYR A 30 -2.81 -4.73 5.24
C TYR A 30 -1.59 -5.60 5.60
N GLY A 31 -0.77 -5.97 4.61
CA GLY A 31 0.45 -6.74 4.82
C GLY A 31 1.47 -6.03 5.70
N LEU A 32 1.64 -4.72 5.53
CA LEU A 32 2.50 -3.88 6.39
C LEU A 32 2.00 -3.87 7.84
N VAL A 33 0.69 -3.74 8.06
CA VAL A 33 0.10 -3.77 9.41
C VAL A 33 0.20 -5.17 10.04
N ALA A 34 -0.01 -6.23 9.25
CA ALA A 34 0.16 -7.59 9.72
C ALA A 34 1.60 -7.90 10.12
N SER A 35 2.59 -7.34 9.41
CA SER A 35 4.01 -7.54 9.73
C SER A 35 4.41 -6.85 11.04
N THR A 36 3.87 -5.67 11.33
CA THR A 36 4.11 -5.00 12.62
C THR A 36 3.46 -5.77 13.78
N LEU A 37 2.23 -6.25 13.59
CA LEU A 37 1.49 -7.04 14.59
C LEU A 37 2.07 -8.45 14.82
N GLY A 38 2.70 -9.04 13.81
CA GLY A 38 3.22 -10.41 13.86
C GLY A 38 2.20 -11.50 13.53
N TYR A 39 1.00 -11.14 13.11
CA TYR A 39 -0.08 -12.07 12.71
C TYR A 39 -1.04 -11.36 11.74
N PHE A 40 -1.95 -12.09 11.11
CA PHE A 40 -2.98 -11.53 10.23
C PHE A 40 -4.21 -11.09 11.04
N PRO A 41 -4.46 -9.77 11.25
CA PRO A 41 -5.64 -9.30 11.99
C PRO A 41 -6.92 -9.48 11.18
N ASN A 42 -8.07 -9.57 11.85
CA ASN A 42 -9.36 -9.56 11.15
C ASN A 42 -9.49 -8.23 10.33
N PRO A 43 -9.70 -8.28 9.01
CA PRO A 43 -9.79 -7.10 8.14
C PRO A 43 -10.90 -6.10 8.51
N ASP A 44 -11.89 -6.51 9.31
CA ASP A 44 -12.98 -5.65 9.78
C ASP A 44 -12.62 -4.83 11.04
N THR A 45 -11.53 -5.17 11.72
CA THR A 45 -11.18 -4.56 13.03
C THR A 45 -10.48 -3.21 12.92
N PHE A 46 -10.12 -2.80 11.71
CA PHE A 46 -9.50 -1.50 11.47
C PHE A 46 -9.72 -1.01 10.04
N SER A 47 -9.62 0.30 9.89
CA SER A 47 -9.63 1.00 8.61
C SER A 47 -8.40 1.89 8.52
N PHE A 48 -8.08 2.34 7.31
CA PHE A 48 -6.87 3.13 7.09
C PHE A 48 -7.08 4.26 6.08
N ALA A 49 -6.38 5.37 6.29
CA ALA A 49 -6.15 6.38 5.26
C ALA A 49 -4.64 6.55 5.10
N TYR A 50 -4.16 6.96 3.93
CA TYR A 50 -2.75 7.25 3.78
C TYR A 50 -2.46 8.40 2.84
N MET A 51 -1.29 9.00 3.05
CA MET A 51 -0.61 9.87 2.10
C MET A 51 0.65 9.18 1.62
N PHE A 52 0.89 9.22 0.31
CA PHE A 52 2.05 8.58 -0.30
C PHE A 52 2.71 9.50 -1.31
N ARG A 53 4.04 9.62 -1.23
CA ARG A 53 4.86 10.37 -2.17
C ARG A 53 6.18 9.62 -2.41
N CYS A 54 6.75 9.80 -3.59
CA CYS A 54 8.10 9.35 -3.93
C CYS A 54 8.85 10.47 -4.65
N LEU A 55 10.16 10.32 -4.79
CA LEU A 55 10.99 11.25 -5.54
C LEU A 55 10.92 10.93 -7.03
N GLY A 56 10.54 11.92 -7.83
CA GLY A 56 10.58 11.84 -9.28
C GLY A 56 9.64 10.78 -9.88
N GLU A 57 9.92 10.43 -11.12
CA GLU A 57 9.23 9.35 -11.83
C GLU A 57 9.78 7.99 -11.41
N ALA A 58 8.99 6.95 -11.65
CA ALA A 58 9.44 5.58 -11.42
C ALA A 58 10.64 5.24 -12.33
N THR A 59 11.55 4.42 -11.83
CA THR A 59 12.76 4.01 -12.57
C THR A 59 12.86 2.49 -12.62
N ASP A 60 13.72 1.98 -13.49
CA ASP A 60 13.88 0.55 -13.72
C ASP A 60 15.09 -0.01 -12.95
N ASP A 61 14.84 -1.08 -12.20
CA ASP A 61 15.79 -1.92 -11.49
C ASP A 61 15.96 -3.23 -12.26
N LEU A 62 17.17 -3.48 -12.79
CA LEU A 62 17.47 -4.66 -13.59
C LEU A 62 17.92 -5.80 -12.68
N GLU A 63 17.05 -6.79 -12.49
CA GLU A 63 17.31 -7.94 -11.62
C GLU A 63 17.57 -9.21 -12.44
N LYS A 64 18.64 -9.94 -12.08
CA LYS A 64 18.85 -11.32 -12.53
C LYS A 64 18.30 -12.29 -11.49
N ILE A 65 17.28 -13.06 -11.85
CA ILE A 65 16.68 -14.10 -11.02
C ILE A 65 17.21 -15.46 -11.42
N TRP A 66 17.61 -16.25 -10.43
CA TRP A 66 17.99 -17.65 -10.60
C TRP A 66 16.85 -18.55 -10.14
N PHE A 67 16.41 -19.45 -11.02
CA PHE A 67 15.47 -20.51 -10.71
C PHE A 67 16.25 -21.79 -10.45
N LEU A 68 16.16 -22.29 -9.22
CA LEU A 68 16.82 -23.51 -8.80
C LEU A 68 15.80 -24.65 -8.82
N THR A 69 16.06 -25.67 -9.62
CA THR A 69 15.24 -26.89 -9.70
C THR A 69 16.04 -28.05 -9.11
N PRO A 70 15.48 -28.86 -8.20
CA PRO A 70 16.16 -30.04 -7.69
C PRO A 70 16.49 -31.03 -8.83
N ILE A 71 17.73 -31.51 -8.87
CA ILE A 71 18.09 -32.61 -9.76
C ILE A 71 17.76 -33.93 -9.07
N THR A 72 16.88 -34.72 -9.68
CA THR A 72 16.50 -36.07 -9.17
C THR A 72 17.18 -37.20 -9.94
N SER A 73 18.02 -36.87 -10.94
CA SER A 73 18.73 -37.86 -11.74
C SER A 73 19.84 -38.54 -10.94
N THR A 74 19.79 -39.86 -10.88
CA THR A 74 20.82 -40.70 -10.23
C THR A 74 21.87 -41.23 -11.22
N LYS A 75 21.83 -40.78 -12.49
CA LYS A 75 22.67 -41.29 -13.57
C LYS A 75 23.59 -40.21 -14.14
N GLY A 76 24.78 -40.63 -14.59
CA GLY A 76 25.77 -39.77 -15.25
C GLY A 76 26.42 -38.74 -14.33
N GLU A 77 27.00 -37.68 -14.91
CA GLU A 77 27.62 -36.58 -14.15
C GLU A 77 26.61 -35.79 -13.30
N MET A 78 25.33 -35.81 -13.68
CA MET A 78 24.25 -35.16 -12.93
C MET A 78 24.08 -35.71 -11.51
N LYS A 79 24.55 -36.94 -11.21
CA LYS A 79 24.54 -37.50 -9.85
C LYS A 79 25.38 -36.69 -8.84
N ASN A 80 26.30 -35.86 -9.33
CA ASN A 80 27.21 -35.06 -8.51
C ASN A 80 26.63 -33.67 -8.18
N TYR A 81 25.45 -33.32 -8.70
CA TYR A 81 24.81 -32.02 -8.51
C TYR A 81 23.42 -32.20 -7.91
N ASN A 82 23.08 -31.37 -6.92
CA ASN A 82 21.79 -31.44 -6.23
C ASN A 82 20.73 -30.51 -6.85
N VAL A 83 21.16 -29.52 -7.63
CA VAL A 83 20.30 -28.48 -8.22
C VAL A 83 20.76 -28.10 -9.61
N GLU A 84 19.80 -27.82 -10.48
CA GLU A 84 19.99 -27.19 -11.78
C GLU A 84 19.55 -25.74 -11.67
N ALA A 85 20.32 -24.81 -12.25
CA ALA A 85 20.05 -23.38 -12.18
C ALA A 85 19.78 -22.82 -13.59
N THR A 86 18.59 -22.26 -13.78
CA THR A 86 18.29 -21.41 -14.94
C THR A 86 18.17 -19.96 -14.49
N SER A 87 18.33 -18.99 -15.39
CA SER A 87 18.23 -17.58 -15.01
C SER A 87 17.40 -16.78 -15.99
N ASN A 88 16.74 -15.75 -15.47
CA ASN A 88 16.08 -14.73 -16.28
C ASN A 88 16.49 -13.33 -15.81
N VAL A 89 16.61 -12.39 -16.73
CA VAL A 89 16.85 -10.98 -16.43
C VAL A 89 15.55 -10.23 -16.61
N LEU A 90 15.15 -9.47 -15.61
CA LEU A 90 13.87 -8.77 -15.56
C LEU A 90 14.12 -7.30 -15.21
N SER A 91 13.48 -6.40 -15.95
CA SER A 91 13.40 -5.00 -15.56
C SER A 91 12.18 -4.81 -14.68
N ARG A 92 12.36 -4.29 -13.46
CA ARG A 92 11.29 -4.00 -12.51
C ARG A 92 11.20 -2.51 -12.25
N GLU A 93 10.00 -1.97 -12.33
CA GLU A 93 9.78 -0.58 -11.99
C GLU A 93 9.78 -0.40 -10.46
N ILE A 94 10.53 0.60 -9.99
CA ILE A 94 10.70 0.98 -8.59
C ILE A 94 10.39 2.46 -8.39
N LEU A 95 9.88 2.79 -7.22
CA LEU A 95 9.67 4.16 -6.76
C LEU A 95 10.80 4.51 -5.78
N VAL A 96 11.44 5.65 -5.99
CA VAL A 96 12.61 6.07 -5.22
C VAL A 96 12.20 6.98 -4.06
N GLN A 97 12.83 6.81 -2.91
CA GLN A 97 12.56 7.55 -1.68
C GLN A 97 11.07 7.63 -1.29
N PRO A 98 10.37 6.49 -1.14
CA PRO A 98 8.97 6.48 -0.74
C PRO A 98 8.80 7.08 0.66
N ARG A 99 7.77 7.92 0.80
CA ARG A 99 7.29 8.47 2.06
C ARG A 99 5.81 8.12 2.22
N LEU A 100 5.50 7.43 3.31
CA LEU A 100 4.15 6.99 3.66
C LEU A 100 3.75 7.57 5.02
N THR A 101 2.67 8.35 5.04
CA THR A 101 1.95 8.69 6.28
C THR A 101 0.70 7.82 6.33
N LEU A 102 0.59 6.97 7.34
CA LEU A 102 -0.50 6.02 7.50
C LEU A 102 -1.32 6.41 8.73
N TYR A 103 -2.62 6.56 8.55
CA TYR A 103 -3.61 6.71 9.62
C TYR A 103 -4.34 5.40 9.78
N LEU A 104 -4.51 4.96 11.03
CA LEU A 104 -5.27 3.76 11.38
C LEU A 104 -6.40 4.16 12.33
N LEU A 105 -7.57 3.59 12.10
CA LEU A 105 -8.73 3.74 12.97
C LEU A 105 -9.19 2.35 13.38
N SER A 106 -9.21 2.11 14.69
CA SER A 106 -9.57 0.83 15.31
C SER A 106 -10.04 1.07 16.75
N ASP A 107 -10.88 0.17 17.26
CA ASP A 107 -11.30 0.17 18.68
C ASP A 107 -10.15 -0.19 19.63
N ASP A 108 -9.09 -0.84 19.13
CA ASP A 108 -7.91 -1.26 19.90
C ASP A 108 -6.65 -0.48 19.48
N ILE A 109 -6.74 0.86 19.44
CA ILE A 109 -5.69 1.72 18.87
C ILE A 109 -4.33 1.58 19.57
N GLU A 110 -4.32 1.33 20.89
CA GLU A 110 -3.09 1.20 21.67
C GLU A 110 -2.26 -0.03 21.25
N LYS A 111 -2.93 -1.12 20.87
CA LYS A 111 -2.27 -2.30 20.32
C LYS A 111 -1.58 -2.00 18.99
N PHE A 112 -2.24 -1.27 18.08
CA PHE A 112 -1.62 -0.88 16.81
C PHE A 112 -0.45 0.08 17.07
N ARG A 113 -0.62 1.07 17.96
CA ARG A 113 0.47 1.97 18.35
C ARG A 113 1.69 1.21 18.87
N SER A 114 1.49 0.26 19.79
CA SER A 114 2.55 -0.59 20.32
C SER A 114 3.24 -1.41 19.22
N ALA A 115 2.46 -2.00 18.31
CA ALA A 115 3.00 -2.80 17.22
C ALA A 115 3.86 -1.99 16.23
N PHE A 116 3.52 -0.74 15.95
CA PHE A 116 4.36 0.13 15.10
C PHE A 116 5.59 0.67 15.84
N TRP A 117 5.56 0.73 17.18
CA TRP A 117 6.73 1.09 17.99
C TRP A 117 7.71 -0.07 18.14
N GLU A 118 7.20 -1.29 18.31
CA GLU A 118 7.97 -2.52 18.40
C GLU A 118 7.47 -3.57 17.38
N PRO A 119 7.80 -3.40 16.08
CA PRO A 119 7.37 -4.33 15.04
C PRO A 119 7.88 -5.75 15.27
N LYS A 120 6.99 -6.74 15.19
CA LYS A 120 7.36 -8.16 15.29
C LYS A 120 8.19 -8.66 14.11
N TYR A 121 7.92 -8.13 12.92
CA TYR A 121 8.72 -8.38 11.72
C TYR A 121 9.28 -7.09 11.15
N VAL A 122 10.34 -7.21 10.35
CA VAL A 122 10.97 -6.08 9.65
C VAL A 122 9.94 -5.45 8.69
N PRO A 123 9.58 -4.17 8.89
CA PRO A 123 8.65 -3.49 8.00
C PRO A 123 9.25 -3.33 6.60
N VAL A 124 8.46 -3.70 5.59
CA VAL A 124 8.77 -3.53 4.17
C VAL A 124 7.60 -2.86 3.47
N LEU A 125 7.89 -2.12 2.39
CA LEU A 125 6.86 -1.47 1.58
C LEU A 125 6.99 -1.91 0.12
N GLY A 126 6.35 -3.04 -0.22
CA GLY A 126 6.45 -3.64 -1.55
C GLY A 126 7.14 -5.00 -1.50
N ARG A 127 8.37 -5.09 -2.03
CA ARG A 127 9.17 -6.32 -2.05
C ARG A 127 9.84 -6.56 -0.70
N SER A 128 10.30 -7.79 -0.47
CA SER A 128 11.03 -8.17 0.75
C SER A 128 12.34 -7.38 0.96
N GLN A 129 12.91 -6.81 -0.10
CA GLN A 129 14.12 -5.98 -0.03
C GLN A 129 13.83 -4.47 0.10
N ASP A 130 12.57 -4.05 -0.07
CA ASP A 130 12.15 -2.64 0.01
C ASP A 130 11.89 -2.27 1.49
N LEU A 131 12.98 -2.18 2.27
CA LEU A 131 12.93 -1.85 3.70
C LEU A 131 12.37 -0.44 3.95
N ILE A 132 11.58 -0.30 5.02
CA ILE A 132 11.05 1.01 5.44
C ILE A 132 11.35 1.29 6.92
N SER A 133 11.69 2.53 7.23
CA SER A 133 11.87 3.03 8.59
C SER A 133 10.60 3.69 9.11
N ILE A 134 10.16 3.27 10.29
CA ILE A 134 9.12 3.97 11.05
C ILE A 134 9.75 5.16 11.75
N ARG A 135 9.39 6.37 11.32
CA ARG A 135 9.99 7.62 11.82
C ARG A 135 9.27 8.21 13.02
N LYS A 136 7.95 8.03 13.07
CA LYS A 136 7.06 8.62 14.05
C LYS A 136 5.81 7.76 14.16
N VAL A 137 5.36 7.56 15.40
CA VAL A 137 4.08 6.93 15.74
C VAL A 137 3.43 7.84 16.76
N GLU A 138 2.22 8.31 16.46
CA GLU A 138 1.48 9.23 17.32
C GLU A 138 -0.01 8.94 17.25
N GLU A 139 -0.69 9.20 18.36
CA GLU A 139 -2.15 9.23 18.40
C GLU A 139 -2.60 10.65 18.08
N VAL A 140 -3.61 10.77 17.21
CA VAL A 140 -4.17 12.05 16.79
C VAL A 140 -5.69 12.01 16.90
N VAL A 141 -6.28 13.14 17.27
CA VAL A 141 -7.73 13.30 17.26
C VAL A 141 -8.15 13.74 15.86
N LEU A 142 -9.09 13.00 15.27
CA LEU A 142 -9.64 13.30 13.97
C LEU A 142 -11.09 13.77 14.10
N GLU A 143 -11.43 14.82 13.37
CA GLU A 143 -12.78 15.36 13.34
C GLU A 143 -13.54 14.84 12.12
N ARG A 144 -14.84 14.63 12.21
CA ARG A 144 -15.62 14.32 11.00
C ARG A 144 -15.73 15.55 10.14
N GLY A 145 -15.53 15.39 8.84
CA GLY A 145 -15.72 16.47 7.88
C GLY A 145 -15.63 16.02 6.43
N ASP A 146 -16.10 16.89 5.53
CA ASP A 146 -16.25 16.65 4.10
C ASP A 146 -15.53 17.70 3.24
N LYS A 147 -14.79 18.62 3.88
CA LYS A 147 -14.07 19.73 3.26
C LYS A 147 -12.66 19.79 3.79
N GLY A 148 -11.74 20.18 2.92
CA GLY A 148 -10.33 20.30 3.27
C GLY A 148 -9.42 19.99 2.09
N ARG A 149 -8.13 19.97 2.39
CA ARG A 149 -7.09 19.67 1.42
C ARG A 149 -6.81 18.18 1.40
N ILE A 150 -6.94 17.56 0.23
CA ILE A 150 -6.54 16.18 0.00
C ILE A 150 -5.08 16.18 -0.42
N GLU A 151 -4.27 15.38 0.27
CA GLU A 151 -2.87 15.17 -0.07
C GLU A 151 -2.68 13.95 -0.99
N PRO A 152 -1.55 13.82 -1.72
CA PRO A 152 -1.28 12.67 -2.57
C PRO A 152 -1.46 11.34 -1.84
N GLY A 153 -2.27 10.45 -2.42
CA GLY A 153 -2.77 9.26 -1.77
C GLY A 153 -3.89 8.59 -2.57
N LEU A 154 -4.47 7.55 -1.99
CA LEU A 154 -5.53 6.77 -2.64
C LEU A 154 -6.91 7.29 -2.26
N LEU A 155 -7.76 7.48 -3.27
CA LEU A 155 -9.13 7.89 -3.10
C LEU A 155 -10.09 6.82 -3.62
N PRO A 156 -11.29 6.69 -3.03
CA PRO A 156 -12.32 5.81 -3.57
C PRO A 156 -12.61 6.11 -5.04
N GLY A 157 -12.79 5.07 -5.86
CA GLY A 157 -13.08 5.22 -7.28
C GLY A 157 -14.38 5.99 -7.56
N SER A 158 -15.33 5.97 -6.62
CA SER A 158 -16.58 6.75 -6.68
C SER A 158 -16.38 8.27 -6.72
N LEU A 159 -15.18 8.76 -6.39
CA LEU A 159 -14.84 10.18 -6.47
C LEU A 159 -14.35 10.62 -7.85
N ARG A 160 -14.23 9.72 -8.83
CA ARG A 160 -13.67 10.05 -10.14
C ARG A 160 -14.41 11.17 -10.88
N ASP A 161 -15.73 11.23 -10.74
CA ASP A 161 -16.56 12.27 -11.38
C ASP A 161 -16.33 13.66 -10.79
N ARG A 162 -15.72 13.73 -9.60
CA ARG A 162 -15.43 14.99 -8.88
C ARG A 162 -13.95 15.34 -8.91
N ILE A 163 -13.09 14.34 -9.08
CA ILE A 163 -11.64 14.48 -9.06
C ILE A 163 -11.11 14.02 -10.42
N HIS A 164 -10.80 15.00 -11.26
CA HIS A 164 -10.34 14.76 -12.62
C HIS A 164 -8.83 14.52 -12.74
N PHE A 165 -8.10 14.60 -11.62
CA PHE A 165 -6.65 14.38 -11.54
C PHE A 165 -6.30 12.96 -11.10
N GLY A 166 -5.14 12.48 -11.53
CA GLY A 166 -4.65 11.13 -11.21
C GLY A 166 -5.30 10.03 -12.05
N PRO A 167 -4.61 8.89 -12.28
CA PRO A 167 -5.17 7.76 -13.00
C PRO A 167 -6.17 6.98 -12.13
N THR A 168 -7.16 6.39 -12.80
CA THR A 168 -8.05 5.39 -12.22
C THR A 168 -7.41 4.02 -12.36
N LEU A 169 -7.20 3.32 -11.23
CA LEU A 169 -6.50 2.04 -11.20
C LEU A 169 -7.31 0.99 -10.44
N LYS A 170 -7.40 -0.21 -10.99
CA LYS A 170 -7.96 -1.37 -10.28
C LYS A 170 -6.84 -2.03 -9.47
N MET A 171 -6.97 -2.02 -8.15
CA MET A 171 -5.92 -2.49 -7.24
C MET A 171 -6.43 -3.63 -6.34
N PRO A 172 -5.54 -4.52 -5.87
CA PRO A 172 -5.87 -5.49 -4.84
C PRO A 172 -6.28 -4.78 -3.54
N LYS A 173 -7.54 -4.95 -3.15
CA LYS A 173 -8.09 -4.40 -1.91
C LYS A 173 -7.66 -5.25 -0.71
N PHE A 174 -7.82 -6.57 -0.82
CA PHE A 174 -7.46 -7.52 0.22
C PHE A 174 -7.13 -8.87 -0.40
N ILE A 175 -6.12 -9.54 0.14
CA ILE A 175 -5.70 -10.90 -0.24
C ILE A 175 -5.88 -11.78 0.99
N ASP A 176 -6.68 -12.84 0.86
CA ASP A 176 -6.92 -13.77 1.98
C ASP A 176 -5.61 -14.49 2.37
N PRO A 177 -5.13 -14.35 3.62
CA PRO A 177 -3.91 -15.01 4.09
C PRO A 177 -3.98 -16.54 4.03
N ASN A 178 -5.17 -17.13 4.24
CA ASN A 178 -5.41 -18.57 4.20
C ASN A 178 -5.57 -19.10 2.77
N ARG A 179 -6.02 -18.25 1.85
CA ARG A 179 -6.20 -18.59 0.44
C ARG A 179 -5.69 -17.46 -0.45
N ARG A 180 -4.37 -17.42 -0.66
CA ARG A 180 -3.68 -16.34 -1.40
C ARG A 180 -4.16 -16.13 -2.86
N THR A 181 -4.89 -17.08 -3.44
CA THR A 181 -5.55 -16.94 -4.74
C THR A 181 -6.86 -16.14 -4.69
N SER A 182 -7.45 -15.98 -3.51
CA SER A 182 -8.64 -15.17 -3.28
C SER A 182 -8.23 -13.72 -3.05
N VAL A 183 -8.42 -12.91 -4.10
CA VAL A 183 -8.08 -11.50 -4.12
C VAL A 183 -9.35 -10.69 -4.37
N SER A 184 -9.68 -9.80 -3.46
CA SER A 184 -10.69 -8.78 -3.69
C SER A 184 -10.06 -7.57 -4.39
N TRP A 185 -10.80 -6.98 -5.32
CA TRP A 185 -10.34 -5.88 -6.15
C TRP A 185 -11.30 -4.72 -6.05
N GLU A 186 -10.76 -3.51 -6.07
CA GLU A 186 -11.55 -2.29 -6.10
C GLU A 186 -10.86 -1.24 -6.97
N THR A 187 -11.64 -0.31 -7.49
CA THR A 187 -11.17 0.78 -8.33
C THR A 187 -10.91 2.00 -7.46
N TYR A 188 -9.76 2.63 -7.67
CA TYR A 188 -9.31 3.79 -6.92
C TYR A 188 -8.83 4.90 -7.86
N VAL A 189 -8.86 6.14 -7.37
CA VAL A 189 -8.18 7.27 -7.99
C VAL A 189 -6.85 7.47 -7.26
N ALA A 190 -5.74 7.33 -7.98
CA ALA A 190 -4.40 7.50 -7.46
C ALA A 190 -3.97 8.97 -7.62
N LEU A 191 -4.10 9.75 -6.56
CA LEU A 191 -3.81 11.18 -6.59
C LEU A 191 -2.32 11.45 -6.36
N ASP A 192 -1.67 12.14 -7.31
CA ASP A 192 -0.24 12.47 -7.31
C ASP A 192 0.07 13.88 -6.77
N ARG A 193 -0.96 14.73 -6.64
CA ARG A 193 -0.84 16.14 -6.28
C ARG A 193 -1.91 16.56 -5.27
N PRO A 194 -1.65 17.57 -4.44
CA PRO A 194 -2.68 18.08 -3.53
C PRO A 194 -3.87 18.68 -4.29
N VAL A 195 -5.08 18.46 -3.78
CA VAL A 195 -6.33 19.01 -4.34
C VAL A 195 -7.18 19.60 -3.22
N GLN A 196 -7.74 20.79 -3.45
CA GLN A 196 -8.66 21.42 -2.51
C GLN A 196 -10.09 20.99 -2.81
N ILE A 197 -10.81 20.53 -1.79
CA ILE A 197 -12.25 20.28 -1.87
C ILE A 197 -12.98 21.38 -1.10
N SER A 198 -13.74 22.20 -1.84
CA SER A 198 -14.53 23.31 -1.30
C SER A 198 -16.05 23.06 -1.31
N GLY A 199 -16.54 22.10 -2.11
CA GLY A 199 -17.96 21.74 -2.20
C GLY A 199 -18.30 20.46 -1.42
N ASN A 200 -19.58 20.26 -1.09
CA ASN A 200 -20.03 19.02 -0.46
C ASN A 200 -19.74 17.84 -1.40
N LEU A 201 -18.85 16.96 -0.97
CA LEU A 201 -18.74 15.62 -1.51
C LEU A 201 -20.01 14.90 -1.07
N ASN A 202 -21.11 15.00 -1.83
CA ASN A 202 -22.24 14.07 -1.70
C ASN A 202 -21.74 12.67 -2.15
N VAL A 203 -20.80 12.11 -1.39
CA VAL A 203 -20.59 10.67 -1.29
C VAL A 203 -21.92 10.18 -0.73
N SER A 204 -22.56 9.20 -1.37
CA SER A 204 -23.86 8.72 -0.91
C SER A 204 -23.78 8.46 0.60
N SER A 205 -24.76 8.99 1.33
CA SER A 205 -24.76 9.24 2.79
C SER A 205 -24.55 8.02 3.70
N LYS A 206 -24.24 6.85 3.15
CA LYS A 206 -23.88 5.63 3.87
C LYS A 206 -22.36 5.37 3.95
N THR A 207 -21.52 6.13 3.22
CA THR A 207 -20.09 5.77 3.02
C THR A 207 -19.05 6.85 3.36
N SER A 208 -19.40 7.99 3.97
CA SER A 208 -18.40 9.02 4.29
C SER A 208 -17.57 8.64 5.53
N ASN A 209 -16.62 7.72 5.35
CA ASN A 209 -15.49 7.48 6.24
C ASN A 209 -14.43 8.59 6.06
N THR A 210 -14.89 9.85 6.10
CA THR A 210 -14.05 11.02 5.91
C THR A 210 -13.79 11.73 7.22
N PHE A 211 -12.54 12.09 7.40
CA PHE A 211 -12.04 12.69 8.63
C PHE A 211 -11.09 13.83 8.30
N ILE A 212 -10.98 14.77 9.22
CA ILE A 212 -10.12 15.93 9.15
C ILE A 212 -9.00 15.76 10.18
N ASP A 213 -7.77 15.84 9.69
CA ASP A 213 -6.59 16.05 10.52
C ASP A 213 -6.30 17.56 10.57
N SER A 214 -6.74 18.20 11.66
CA SER A 214 -6.49 19.62 11.96
C SER A 214 -5.05 19.88 12.42
N GLY A 215 -4.32 18.84 12.83
CA GLY A 215 -2.94 18.90 13.30
C GLY A 215 -1.90 18.76 12.19
N GLY A 216 -2.31 18.86 10.92
CA GLY A 216 -1.55 18.56 9.71
C GLY A 216 -0.26 19.37 9.46
N ASP A 217 0.14 19.57 8.20
CA ASP A 217 1.40 20.26 7.90
C ASP A 217 1.29 21.70 8.42
N LYS A 218 1.98 22.01 9.51
CA LYS A 218 1.99 23.35 10.12
C LYS A 218 2.41 24.43 9.11
N LYS A 219 3.03 24.04 7.99
CA LYS A 219 3.38 24.94 6.88
C LYS A 219 2.20 25.36 6.00
N THR A 220 1.13 24.58 5.91
CA THR A 220 0.01 24.87 5.00
C THR A 220 -1.20 25.51 5.67
N GLU A 221 -1.27 25.50 7.02
CA GLU A 221 -2.39 26.02 7.84
C GLU A 221 -3.80 25.54 7.45
N GLN A 222 -3.91 24.54 6.57
CA GLN A 222 -5.17 24.01 6.08
C GLN A 222 -5.43 22.60 6.62
N PRO A 223 -6.66 22.31 7.08
CA PRO A 223 -7.05 20.99 7.54
C PRO A 223 -6.92 19.96 6.41
N ARG A 224 -6.37 18.79 6.73
CA ARG A 224 -6.20 17.69 5.76
C ARG A 224 -7.43 16.80 5.77
N LEU A 225 -8.02 16.58 4.59
CA LEU A 225 -9.14 15.67 4.41
C LEU A 225 -8.62 14.26 4.11
N LEU A 226 -9.04 13.30 4.94
CA LEU A 226 -8.66 11.89 4.89
C LEU A 226 -9.84 11.02 4.46
N PHE A 227 -9.58 10.04 3.59
CA PHE A 227 -10.55 9.03 3.20
C PHE A 227 -10.12 7.69 3.75
N PHE A 228 -10.88 7.15 4.71
CA PHE A 228 -10.60 5.86 5.30
C PHE A 228 -11.20 4.72 4.46
N HIS A 229 -10.32 3.82 4.07
CA HIS A 229 -10.58 2.60 3.33
C HIS A 229 -10.74 1.43 4.30
N ARG A 230 -11.60 0.47 3.93
CA ARG A 230 -11.75 -0.82 4.61
C ARG A 230 -11.19 -1.93 3.72
N PHE A 231 -10.78 -3.05 4.32
CA PHE A 231 -10.26 -4.20 3.56
C PHE A 231 -11.36 -5.18 3.15
N SER A 232 -12.39 -5.32 3.99
CA SER A 232 -13.54 -6.16 3.69
C SER A 232 -14.49 -5.50 2.71
N THR A 233 -15.19 -6.37 1.98
CA THR A 233 -16.37 -6.03 1.19
C THR A 233 -17.59 -6.40 2.02
N ILE A 234 -17.77 -5.79 3.19
CA ILE A 234 -19.12 -5.83 3.77
C ILE A 234 -19.99 -4.98 2.85
N SER A 235 -20.75 -5.66 2.00
CA SER A 235 -21.96 -5.10 1.43
C SER A 235 -22.89 -4.80 2.60
N GLU A 236 -22.98 -3.52 2.96
CA GLU A 236 -24.14 -2.99 3.68
C GLU A 236 -25.39 -3.04 2.79
#